data_AF-A0A953RQY7-F1
#
_entry.id   AF-A0A953RQY7-F1
#
_cell.length_a   1.000
_cell.length_b   1.000
_cell.length_c   1.000
_cell.angle_alpha   90.00
_cell.angle_beta   90.00
_cell.angle_gamma   90.00
#
_symmetry.space_group_name_H-M   'P 1'
#
loop_
_entity.id
_entity.type
_entity.pdbx_description
1 polymer ?
#
loop_
_entity_poly.entity_id
_entity_poly.type
_entity_poly.pdbx_seq_one_letter_code
_entity_poly.pdbx_strand_id
1 'polypeptide(L)'
;MKLILWGVIVSMCTALCLAQAPKSSKPLASAQLDAPGIVAEVIESTRRDGVLTVRVRFRNTGDKAASLNLASAGHYDDNYVTAAETKYTVVRDSKGYAVATPMDPGGDLTARIAKGGTWNWWAKFSAPPEDVKTYALYLKVGPPIEDIPIVDK
;
A
#
# COMPACT_ATOMS: atom_id res chain seq x y z
N MET A 1 45.75 -61.69 -6.81
CA MET A 1 44.40 -61.29 -7.26
C MET A 1 43.85 -60.29 -6.24
N LYS A 2 43.95 -58.98 -6.50
CA LYS A 2 43.33 -57.91 -5.69
C LYS A 2 43.04 -56.71 -6.60
N LEU A 3 41.79 -56.26 -6.52
CA LEU A 3 41.10 -55.34 -7.42
C LEU A 3 41.52 -53.87 -7.24
N ILE A 4 41.34 -53.17 -8.36
CA ILE A 4 41.30 -51.73 -8.64
C ILE A 4 40.26 -51.00 -7.79
N LEU A 5 40.50 -49.71 -7.46
CA LEU A 5 39.45 -48.69 -7.51
C LEU A 5 40.09 -47.28 -7.66
N TRP A 6 39.82 -46.62 -8.79
CA TRP A 6 40.14 -45.22 -9.03
C TRP A 6 38.93 -44.37 -8.60
N GLY A 7 39.12 -43.46 -7.66
CA GLY A 7 38.09 -42.51 -7.22
C GLY A 7 38.09 -41.27 -8.10
N VAL A 8 36.99 -41.05 -8.84
CA VAL A 8 36.69 -39.77 -9.52
C VAL A 8 35.97 -38.87 -8.52
N ILE A 9 36.57 -37.73 -8.17
CA ILE A 9 35.91 -36.68 -7.38
C ILE A 9 35.25 -35.71 -8.36
N VAL A 10 33.92 -35.75 -8.45
CA VAL A 10 33.12 -34.71 -9.11
C VAL A 10 32.85 -33.61 -8.09
N SER A 11 33.50 -32.46 -8.24
CA SER A 11 33.25 -31.27 -7.41
C SER A 11 32.06 -30.50 -7.99
N MET A 12 30.92 -30.57 -7.31
CA MET A 12 29.67 -29.92 -7.68
C MET A 12 29.62 -28.52 -7.07
N CYS A 13 30.04 -27.51 -7.84
CA CYS A 13 30.01 -26.11 -7.44
C CYS A 13 28.55 -25.61 -7.45
N THR A 14 27.93 -25.52 -6.27
CA THR A 14 26.56 -25.01 -6.13
C THR A 14 26.60 -23.50 -6.03
N ALA A 15 26.22 -22.80 -7.10
CA ALA A 15 26.08 -21.34 -7.09
C ALA A 15 24.83 -20.95 -6.28
N LEU A 16 25.03 -20.42 -5.06
CA LEU A 16 23.97 -19.75 -4.31
C LEU A 16 23.62 -18.42 -5.00
N CYS A 17 22.48 -18.38 -5.67
CA CYS A 17 21.85 -17.13 -6.08
C CYS A 17 21.24 -16.47 -4.83
N LEU A 18 21.96 -15.54 -4.20
CA LEU A 18 21.39 -14.71 -3.12
C LEU A 18 20.37 -13.76 -3.74
N ALA A 19 19.08 -14.11 -3.65
CA ALA A 19 17.99 -13.21 -3.95
C ALA A 19 18.09 -11.99 -3.02
N GLN A 20 18.49 -10.84 -3.55
CA GLN A 20 18.47 -9.59 -2.82
C GLN A 20 17.01 -9.22 -2.55
N ALA A 21 16.59 -9.27 -1.28
CA ALA A 21 15.29 -8.75 -0.89
C ALA A 21 15.20 -7.27 -1.31
N PRO A 22 14.07 -6.82 -1.91
CA PRO A 22 13.93 -5.44 -2.33
C PRO A 22 14.10 -4.52 -1.11
N LYS A 23 15.06 -3.60 -1.18
CA LYS A 23 15.21 -2.55 -0.17
C LYS A 23 13.89 -1.78 -0.10
N SER A 24 13.20 -1.86 1.03
CA SER A 24 11.99 -1.04 1.25
C SER A 24 12.39 0.43 1.12
N SER A 25 11.83 1.13 0.13
CA SER A 25 11.99 2.58 0.04
C SER A 25 11.39 3.27 1.26
N LYS A 26 11.95 4.44 1.61
CA LYS A 26 11.36 5.34 2.61
C LYS A 26 9.95 5.74 2.14
N PRO A 27 8.93 5.76 3.01
CA PRO A 27 7.61 6.24 2.63
C PRO A 27 7.64 7.74 2.27
N LEU A 28 6.72 8.14 1.38
CA LEU A 28 6.55 9.51 0.91
C LEU A 28 6.02 10.43 2.02
N ALA A 29 5.11 9.90 2.83
CA ALA A 29 4.56 10.53 4.03
C ALA A 29 4.11 9.43 5.00
N SER A 30 3.94 9.78 6.27
CA SER A 30 3.43 8.86 7.28
C SER A 30 2.69 9.59 8.38
N ALA A 31 1.64 8.98 8.91
CA ALA A 31 0.91 9.48 10.07
C ALA A 31 0.52 8.33 11.00
N GLN A 32 0.36 8.64 12.28
CA GLN A 32 -0.30 7.76 13.22
C GLN A 32 -1.82 7.81 12.99
N LEU A 33 -2.47 6.66 13.04
CA LEU A 33 -3.93 6.55 12.91
C LEU A 33 -4.61 6.52 14.28
N ASP A 34 -5.94 6.64 14.30
CA ASP A 34 -6.73 6.64 15.55
C ASP A 34 -6.65 5.28 16.25
N ALA A 35 -6.42 4.21 15.49
CA ALA A 35 -6.16 2.88 16.03
C ALA A 35 -4.77 2.84 16.71
N PRO A 36 -4.68 2.54 18.02
CA PRO A 36 -3.42 2.55 18.75
C PRO A 36 -2.37 1.65 18.11
N GLY A 37 -1.15 2.17 17.96
CA GLY A 37 -0.01 1.45 17.40
C GLY A 37 -0.05 1.29 15.88
N ILE A 38 -1.04 1.83 15.18
CA ILE A 38 -1.08 1.80 13.71
C ILE A 38 -0.47 3.06 13.12
N VAL A 39 0.46 2.86 12.19
CA VAL A 39 1.05 3.89 11.35
C VAL A 39 0.63 3.65 9.91
N ALA A 40 0.07 4.67 9.25
CA ALA A 40 -0.15 4.68 7.82
C ALA A 40 1.08 5.28 7.12
N GLU A 41 1.55 4.62 6.07
CA GLU A 41 2.70 5.05 5.28
C GLU A 41 2.31 5.11 3.81
N VAL A 42 2.36 6.30 3.20
CA VAL A 42 2.13 6.42 1.76
C VAL A 42 3.39 5.94 1.04
N ILE A 43 3.27 4.84 0.31
CA ILE A 43 4.39 4.18 -0.37
C ILE A 43 4.32 4.33 -1.89
N GLU A 44 3.22 4.87 -2.41
CA GLU A 44 3.05 5.22 -3.81
C GLU A 44 2.10 6.41 -3.93
N SER A 45 2.48 7.39 -4.74
CA SER A 45 1.63 8.49 -5.16
C SER A 45 2.03 8.92 -6.57
N THR A 46 1.50 8.23 -7.57
CA THR A 46 1.89 8.42 -8.98
C THR A 46 0.76 9.07 -9.75
N ARG A 47 1.04 10.16 -10.47
CA ARG A 47 0.12 10.74 -11.46
C ARG A 47 0.55 10.35 -12.86
N ARG A 48 -0.38 9.76 -13.63
CA ARG A 48 -0.19 9.35 -15.02
C ARG A 48 -1.54 9.29 -15.73
N ASP A 49 -1.60 9.74 -16.98
CA ASP A 49 -2.79 9.63 -17.84
C ASP A 49 -4.08 10.15 -17.17
N GLY A 50 -4.00 11.29 -16.45
CA GLY A 50 -5.13 11.89 -15.76
C GLY A 50 -5.60 11.16 -14.51
N VAL A 51 -4.83 10.18 -14.00
CA VAL A 51 -5.15 9.39 -12.81
C VAL A 51 -4.06 9.53 -11.76
N LEU A 52 -4.45 9.78 -10.52
CA LEU A 52 -3.60 9.67 -9.34
C LEU A 52 -3.79 8.29 -8.72
N THR A 53 -2.71 7.50 -8.63
CA THR A 53 -2.69 6.20 -7.94
C THR A 53 -1.99 6.35 -6.60
N VAL A 54 -2.69 5.99 -5.53
CA VAL A 54 -2.19 6.06 -4.15
C VAL A 54 -2.13 4.66 -3.55
N ARG A 55 -1.01 4.34 -2.88
CA ARG A 55 -0.86 3.11 -2.10
C ARG A 55 -0.33 3.41 -0.72
N VAL A 56 -0.99 2.85 0.28
CA VAL A 56 -0.68 3.01 1.70
C VAL A 56 -0.31 1.65 2.28
N ARG A 57 0.78 1.60 3.04
CA ARG A 57 1.12 0.49 3.92
C ARG A 57 0.74 0.87 5.34
N PHE A 58 -0.17 0.12 5.94
CA PHE A 58 -0.40 0.18 7.37
C PHE A 58 0.61 -0.72 8.07
N ARG A 59 1.27 -0.22 9.10
CA ARG A 59 2.17 -0.98 9.98
C ARG A 59 1.61 -1.00 11.38
N ASN A 60 1.59 -2.18 12.00
CA ASN A 60 1.27 -2.31 13.41
C ASN A 60 2.55 -2.33 14.26
N THR A 61 2.80 -1.20 14.90
CA THR A 61 3.91 -0.98 15.84
C THR A 61 3.52 -1.22 17.30
N GLY A 62 2.26 -1.53 17.57
CA GLY A 62 1.75 -1.87 18.89
C GLY A 62 2.11 -3.30 19.32
N ASP A 63 1.65 -3.67 20.51
CA ASP A 63 1.89 -4.97 21.13
C ASP A 63 0.77 -5.99 20.89
N LYS A 64 -0.34 -5.57 20.26
CA LYS A 64 -1.55 -6.36 19.99
C LYS A 64 -1.95 -6.26 18.52
N ALA A 65 -2.77 -7.21 18.05
CA ALA A 65 -3.40 -7.08 16.75
C ALA A 65 -4.41 -5.92 16.73
N ALA A 66 -4.59 -5.30 15.57
CA ALA A 66 -5.56 -4.24 15.35
C ALA A 66 -6.42 -4.53 14.11
N SER A 67 -7.61 -3.92 14.07
CA SER A 67 -8.52 -3.95 12.94
C SER A 67 -8.82 -2.54 12.47
N LEU A 68 -8.75 -2.30 11.17
CA LEU A 68 -9.06 -1.01 10.54
C LEU A 68 -10.27 -1.20 9.61
N ASN A 69 -11.39 -0.54 9.90
CA ASN A 69 -12.52 -0.49 8.98
C ASN A 69 -12.32 0.67 8.00
N LEU A 70 -11.92 0.33 6.78
CA LEU A 70 -11.58 1.28 5.72
C LEU A 70 -12.77 1.60 4.82
N ALA A 71 -13.78 0.75 4.76
CA ALA A 71 -15.04 1.00 4.08
C ALA A 71 -16.16 0.22 4.76
N SER A 72 -17.37 0.76 4.74
CA SER A 72 -18.55 0.05 5.26
C SER A 72 -19.80 0.32 4.45
N ALA A 73 -20.70 -0.67 4.37
CA ALA A 73 -21.98 -0.55 3.67
C ALA A 73 -21.83 -0.05 2.20
N GLY A 74 -20.74 -0.45 1.53
CA GLY A 74 -20.43 -0.03 0.16
C GLY A 74 -19.90 1.41 0.01
N HIS A 75 -19.79 2.16 1.11
CA HIS A 75 -19.25 3.52 1.12
C HIS A 75 -17.73 3.50 1.17
N TYR A 76 -17.10 3.76 0.02
CA TYR A 76 -15.65 3.88 -0.11
C TYR A 76 -15.15 5.33 -0.04
N ASP A 77 -16.05 6.28 -0.29
CA ASP A 77 -15.73 7.70 -0.51
C ASP A 77 -15.47 8.47 0.80
N ASP A 78 -15.54 7.77 1.94
CA ASP A 78 -14.95 8.21 3.22
C ASP A 78 -13.42 8.27 3.14
N ASN A 79 -12.82 7.61 2.14
CA ASN A 79 -11.42 7.76 1.77
C ASN A 79 -11.34 8.62 0.51
N TYR A 80 -10.66 9.75 0.60
CA TYR A 80 -10.59 10.74 -0.47
C TYR A 80 -9.28 11.51 -0.41
N VAL A 81 -8.98 12.25 -1.47
CA VAL A 81 -7.86 13.19 -1.46
C VAL A 81 -8.38 14.61 -1.60
N THR A 82 -7.70 15.56 -0.97
CA THR A 82 -7.89 16.98 -1.26
C THR A 82 -6.59 17.56 -1.80
N ALA A 83 -6.68 18.30 -2.89
CA ALA A 83 -5.54 18.97 -3.48
C ALA A 83 -5.97 20.38 -3.89
N ALA A 84 -5.19 21.40 -3.50
CA ALA A 84 -5.65 22.78 -3.46
C ALA A 84 -6.99 22.89 -2.71
N GLU A 85 -8.05 23.35 -3.36
CA GLU A 85 -9.39 23.52 -2.77
C GLU A 85 -10.40 22.45 -3.23
N THR A 86 -9.93 21.41 -3.93
CA THR A 86 -10.82 20.39 -4.53
C THR A 86 -10.72 19.06 -3.80
N LYS A 87 -11.88 18.47 -3.49
CA LYS A 87 -12.02 17.09 -3.03
C LYS A 87 -12.17 16.14 -4.23
N TYR A 88 -11.35 15.10 -4.28
CA TYR A 88 -11.41 14.04 -5.28
C TYR A 88 -11.79 12.72 -4.60
N THR A 89 -12.87 12.11 -5.06
CA THR A 89 -13.30 10.77 -4.62
C THR A 89 -12.66 9.68 -5.47
N VAL A 90 -12.76 8.43 -5.00
CA VAL A 90 -12.24 7.27 -5.72
C VAL A 90 -12.96 7.11 -7.06
N VAL A 91 -12.20 6.91 -8.14
CA VAL A 91 -12.78 6.69 -9.47
C VAL A 91 -13.56 5.38 -9.51
N ARG A 92 -14.63 5.35 -10.31
CA ARG A 92 -15.45 4.16 -10.53
C ARG A 92 -15.23 3.58 -11.92
N ASP A 93 -15.34 2.26 -12.04
CA ASP A 93 -15.37 1.59 -13.33
C ASP A 93 -16.73 1.80 -14.05
N SER A 94 -16.88 1.24 -15.26
CA SER A 94 -18.11 1.37 -16.05
C SER A 94 -19.34 0.70 -15.42
N LYS A 95 -19.16 -0.10 -14.37
CA LYS A 95 -20.22 -0.76 -13.61
C LYS A 95 -20.48 -0.06 -12.26
N GLY A 96 -19.78 1.04 -11.97
CA GLY A 96 -19.91 1.80 -10.73
C GLY A 96 -19.07 1.29 -9.55
N TYR A 97 -18.21 0.30 -9.74
CA TYR A 97 -17.35 -0.23 -8.68
C TYR A 97 -16.12 0.65 -8.46
N ALA A 98 -15.74 0.85 -7.20
CA ALA A 98 -14.53 1.59 -6.84
C ALA A 98 -13.29 0.92 -7.43
N VAL A 99 -12.44 1.71 -8.10
CA VAL A 99 -11.14 1.25 -8.56
C VAL A 99 -10.14 1.42 -7.41
N ALA A 100 -10.26 0.52 -6.44
CA ALA A 100 -9.51 0.50 -5.20
C ALA A 100 -9.38 -0.93 -4.66
N THR A 101 -8.80 -1.07 -3.47
CA THR A 101 -8.76 -2.35 -2.76
C THR A 101 -10.19 -2.88 -2.57
N PRO A 102 -10.50 -4.10 -3.04
CA PRO A 102 -11.88 -4.58 -3.09
C PRO A 102 -12.46 -4.74 -1.70
N MET A 103 -13.73 -4.37 -1.56
CA MET A 103 -14.55 -4.73 -0.41
C MET A 103 -14.91 -6.22 -0.47
N ASP A 104 -15.28 -6.79 0.68
CA ASP A 104 -15.91 -8.09 0.73
C ASP A 104 -17.33 -8.07 0.12
N PRO A 105 -17.97 -9.23 -0.09
CA PRO A 105 -19.33 -9.28 -0.64
C PRO A 105 -20.40 -8.57 0.20
N GLY A 106 -20.14 -8.29 1.47
CA GLY A 106 -21.01 -7.53 2.36
C GLY A 106 -20.87 -6.01 2.19
N GLY A 107 -19.91 -5.55 1.39
CA GLY A 107 -19.64 -4.13 1.18
C GLY A 107 -18.75 -3.52 2.26
N ASP A 108 -18.03 -4.34 3.03
CA ASP A 108 -17.09 -3.86 4.04
C ASP A 108 -15.64 -4.07 3.57
N LEU A 109 -14.72 -3.23 4.07
CA LEU A 109 -13.28 -3.46 3.96
C LEU A 109 -12.65 -3.33 5.33
N THR A 110 -12.34 -4.47 5.94
CA THR A 110 -11.65 -4.50 7.23
C THR A 110 -10.27 -5.13 7.10
N ALA A 111 -9.23 -4.34 7.39
CA ALA A 111 -7.86 -4.84 7.46
C ALA A 111 -7.55 -5.33 8.88
N ARG A 112 -7.24 -6.62 9.04
CA ARG A 112 -6.75 -7.18 10.29
C ARG A 112 -5.22 -7.28 10.26
N ILE A 113 -4.55 -6.56 11.15
CA ILE A 113 -3.09 -6.44 11.17
C ILE A 113 -2.57 -7.03 12.47
N ALA A 114 -1.87 -8.16 12.38
CA ALA A 114 -1.21 -8.78 13.52
C ALA A 114 -0.15 -7.85 14.14
N LYS A 115 0.27 -8.14 15.38
CA LYS A 115 1.41 -7.46 16.02
C LYS A 115 2.63 -7.52 15.09
N GLY A 116 3.27 -6.37 14.84
CA GLY A 116 4.43 -6.27 13.94
C GLY A 116 4.10 -6.50 12.46
N GLY A 117 2.84 -6.75 12.12
CA GLY A 117 2.38 -7.02 10.76
C GLY A 117 2.17 -5.76 9.94
N THR A 118 1.93 -5.96 8.65
CA THR A 118 1.61 -4.90 7.70
C THR A 118 0.44 -5.29 6.82
N TRP A 119 -0.30 -4.30 6.31
CA TRP A 119 -1.35 -4.51 5.32
C TRP A 119 -1.38 -3.35 4.31
N ASN A 120 -1.64 -3.63 3.04
CA ASN A 120 -1.59 -2.62 1.99
C ASN A 120 -2.99 -2.26 1.50
N TRP A 121 -3.24 -0.96 1.40
CA TRP A 121 -4.42 -0.36 0.79
C TRP A 121 -4.01 0.42 -0.45
N TRP A 122 -4.87 0.49 -1.46
CA TRP A 122 -4.69 1.33 -2.63
C TRP A 122 -6.03 1.82 -3.18
N ALA A 123 -5.98 2.97 -3.84
CA ALA A 123 -7.10 3.55 -4.59
C ALA A 123 -6.60 4.42 -5.74
N LYS A 124 -7.48 4.63 -6.73
CA LYS A 124 -7.27 5.57 -7.84
C LYS A 124 -8.24 6.74 -7.74
N PHE A 125 -7.74 7.93 -8.07
CA PHE A 125 -8.46 9.19 -8.07
C PHE A 125 -8.29 9.87 -9.43
N SER A 126 -9.23 10.72 -9.81
CA SER A 126 -8.96 11.69 -10.88
C SER A 126 -7.77 12.54 -10.47
N ALA A 127 -6.82 12.76 -11.37
CA ALA A 127 -5.62 13.51 -11.07
C ALA A 127 -5.93 14.99 -10.83
N PRO A 128 -5.35 15.60 -9.79
CA PRO A 128 -5.26 17.05 -9.70
C PRO A 128 -4.52 17.67 -10.91
N PRO A 129 -4.78 18.95 -11.25
CA PRO A 129 -4.07 19.68 -12.31
C PRO A 129 -2.55 19.61 -12.18
N GLU A 130 -1.83 19.67 -13.30
CA GLU A 130 -0.39 19.38 -13.36
C GLU A 130 0.47 20.29 -12.47
N ASP A 131 0.04 21.53 -12.25
CA ASP A 131 0.68 22.52 -11.38
C ASP A 131 0.52 22.20 -9.88
N VAL A 132 -0.47 21.38 -9.51
CA VAL A 132 -0.62 20.87 -8.15
C VAL A 132 0.37 19.73 -7.90
N LYS A 133 1.23 19.89 -6.89
CA LYS A 133 2.35 18.97 -6.59
C LYS A 133 2.21 18.19 -5.30
N THR A 134 1.26 18.55 -4.44
CA THR A 134 0.98 17.86 -3.18
C THR A 134 -0.52 17.71 -2.96
N TYR A 135 -0.90 16.80 -2.07
CA TYR A 135 -2.28 16.61 -1.64
C TYR A 135 -2.31 16.08 -0.20
N ALA A 136 -3.48 16.14 0.40
CA ALA A 136 -3.79 15.49 1.67
C ALA A 136 -4.62 14.23 1.41
N LEU A 137 -4.26 13.12 2.06
CA LEU A 137 -5.03 11.87 2.02
C LEU A 137 -5.88 11.74 3.27
N TYR A 138 -7.19 11.60 3.07
CA TYR A 138 -8.15 11.29 4.11
C TYR A 138 -8.44 9.80 4.06
N LEU A 139 -8.24 9.13 5.18
CA LEU A 139 -8.65 7.75 5.40
C LEU A 139 -9.72 7.75 6.48
N LYS A 140 -10.67 6.83 6.38
CA LYS A 140 -11.76 6.67 7.38
C LYS A 140 -11.26 6.42 8.82
N VAL A 141 -9.98 6.06 9.00
CA VAL A 141 -9.42 5.48 10.21
C VAL A 141 -8.41 6.39 10.94
N GLY A 142 -8.36 7.67 10.60
CA GLY A 142 -7.45 8.59 11.28
C GLY A 142 -7.46 10.01 10.72
N PRO A 143 -6.58 10.87 11.27
CA PRO A 143 -6.38 12.21 10.75
C PRO A 143 -5.83 12.17 9.31
N PRO A 144 -5.95 13.29 8.57
CA PRO A 144 -5.39 13.40 7.23
C PRO A 144 -3.87 13.22 7.24
N ILE A 145 -3.35 12.62 6.18
CA ILE A 145 -1.92 12.58 5.90
C ILE A 145 -1.61 13.71 4.93
N GLU A 146 -0.94 14.74 5.41
CA GLU A 146 -0.68 15.99 4.70
C GLU A 146 0.61 15.92 3.84
N ASP A 147 0.77 16.91 2.97
CA ASP A 147 1.98 17.19 2.18
C ASP A 147 2.52 16.00 1.38
N ILE A 148 1.63 15.11 0.91
CA ILE A 148 2.04 13.94 0.15
C ILE A 148 2.45 14.41 -1.26
N PRO A 149 3.70 14.16 -1.69
CA PRO A 149 4.14 14.56 -3.02
C PRO A 149 3.48 13.71 -4.11
N ILE A 150 3.08 14.36 -5.20
CA ILE A 150 2.64 13.72 -6.43
C ILE A 150 3.87 13.46 -7.31
N VAL A 151 4.06 12.20 -7.71
CA VAL A 151 5.14 11.78 -8.61
C VAL A 151 4.59 11.62 -10.02
N ASP A 152 4.91 12.54 -10.91
CA ASP A 152 4.57 12.45 -12.34
C ASP A 152 5.39 11.31 -13.01
N LYS A 153 4.75 10.44 -13.80
CA LYS A 153 5.40 9.31 -14.49
C LYS A 153 4.84 8.97 -15.86
#